data_AF-A0A1F7W5E7-F1
#
_entry.id   AF-A0A1F7W5E7-F1
#
_cell.length_a   1.000
_cell.length_b   1.000
_cell.length_c   1.000
_cell.angle_alpha   90.00
_cell.angle_beta   90.00
_cell.angle_gamma   90.00
#
_symmetry.space_group_name_H-M   'P 1'
#
loop_
_entity.id
_entity.type
_entity.pdbx_description
1 polymer ?
#
loop_
_entity_poly.entity_id
_entity_poly.type
_entity_poly.pdbx_seq_one_letter_code
_entity_poly.pdbx_strand_id
1 'polypeptide(L)'
;MNLTGQQIFDALLRDPSFTSQVQSDEGRVVWRDLCEVIPEALSEFLAQTVSVTSVFNAKLAILKKISEGDWVDRIVDSLKNDLIDASELTFMFKDMLSRFIAAIPEIIGDVSVFLSSQGIDEETFLGHPNGGRFTEATMTRWKQGNFTVAELLATQPGSIIMNG
;
A
#
# COMPACT_ATOMS: atom_id res chain seq x y z
N MET A 1 13.23 -9.49 -12.12
CA MET A 1 11.84 -9.51 -12.64
C MET A 1 11.46 -8.08 -12.98
N ASN A 2 10.88 -7.82 -14.16
CA ASN A 2 10.36 -6.49 -14.49
C ASN A 2 8.89 -6.45 -14.10
N LEU A 3 8.60 -5.95 -12.89
CA LEU A 3 7.22 -5.78 -12.41
C LEU A 3 6.53 -4.66 -13.21
N THR A 4 5.33 -4.92 -13.70
CA THR A 4 4.52 -3.94 -14.44
C THR A 4 3.32 -3.49 -13.63
N GLY A 5 2.80 -2.29 -13.91
CA GLY A 5 1.58 -1.81 -13.26
C GLY A 5 0.36 -2.70 -13.51
N GLN A 6 0.25 -3.28 -14.70
CA GLN A 6 -0.82 -4.24 -15.02
C GLN A 6 -0.78 -5.46 -14.10
N GLN A 7 0.41 -6.02 -13.82
CA GLN A 7 0.53 -7.16 -12.90
C GLN A 7 0.10 -6.81 -11.47
N ILE A 8 0.42 -5.60 -11.01
CA ILE A 8 0.00 -5.08 -9.70
C ILE A 8 -1.52 -4.94 -9.67
N PHE A 9 -2.10 -4.34 -10.71
CA PHE A 9 -3.55 -4.14 -10.80
C PHE A 9 -4.32 -5.46 -10.88
N ASP A 10 -3.86 -6.41 -11.69
CA ASP A 10 -4.44 -7.76 -11.78
C ASP A 10 -4.33 -8.52 -10.45
N ALA A 11 -3.29 -8.25 -9.66
CA ALA A 11 -3.17 -8.80 -8.31
C ALA A 11 -4.13 -8.13 -7.31
N LEU A 12 -4.34 -6.81 -7.39
CA LEU A 12 -5.38 -6.12 -6.59
C LEU A 12 -6.78 -6.62 -6.91
N LEU A 13 -7.11 -6.84 -8.20
CA LEU A 13 -8.42 -7.36 -8.60
C LEU A 13 -8.71 -8.78 -8.09
N ARG A 14 -7.68 -9.53 -7.69
CA ARG A 14 -7.82 -10.84 -7.03
C ARG A 14 -8.07 -10.74 -5.52
N ASP A 15 -7.90 -9.56 -4.92
CA ASP A 15 -8.16 -9.31 -3.50
C ASP A 15 -9.66 -8.97 -3.27
N PRO A 16 -10.42 -9.80 -2.51
CA PRO A 16 -11.81 -9.52 -2.18
C PRO A 16 -12.01 -8.21 -1.40
N SER A 17 -11.02 -7.79 -0.61
CA SER A 17 -11.05 -6.53 0.13
C SER A 17 -11.00 -5.33 -0.80
N PHE A 18 -10.19 -5.43 -1.85
CA PHE A 18 -10.09 -4.36 -2.85
C PHE A 18 -11.36 -4.27 -3.68
N THR A 19 -11.82 -5.41 -4.22
CA THR A 19 -13.00 -5.46 -5.09
C THR A 19 -14.31 -5.09 -4.37
N SER A 20 -14.38 -5.28 -3.05
CA SER A 20 -15.53 -4.83 -2.26
C SER A 20 -15.54 -3.31 -2.02
N GLN A 21 -14.36 -2.67 -1.93
CA GLN A 21 -14.21 -1.23 -1.75
C GLN A 21 -14.31 -0.44 -3.07
N VAL A 22 -13.79 -1.00 -4.17
CA VAL A 22 -13.70 -0.34 -5.48
C VAL A 22 -14.65 -1.01 -6.48
N GLN A 23 -15.91 -0.59 -6.42
CA GLN A 23 -16.98 -1.19 -7.24
C GLN A 23 -17.21 -0.46 -8.57
N SER A 24 -16.91 0.85 -8.66
CA SER A 24 -17.11 1.64 -9.87
C SER A 24 -16.01 1.40 -10.91
N ASP A 25 -16.37 1.43 -12.18
CA ASP A 25 -15.41 1.34 -13.27
C ASP A 25 -14.50 2.58 -13.29
N GLU A 26 -15.03 3.76 -12.96
CA GLU A 26 -14.23 4.98 -12.82
C GLU A 26 -13.17 4.86 -11.72
N GLY A 27 -13.53 4.32 -10.55
CA GLY A 27 -12.59 4.08 -9.46
C GLY A 27 -11.50 3.08 -9.87
N ARG A 28 -11.87 2.01 -10.58
CA ARG A 28 -10.92 1.02 -11.12
C ARG A 28 -9.92 1.63 -12.10
N VAL A 29 -10.34 2.58 -12.93
CA VAL A 29 -9.42 3.32 -13.82
C VAL A 29 -8.41 4.12 -13.00
N VAL A 30 -8.86 4.86 -11.99
CA VAL A 30 -7.97 5.65 -11.12
C VAL A 30 -6.94 4.77 -10.40
N TRP A 31 -7.36 3.60 -9.93
CA TRP A 31 -6.46 2.61 -9.31
C TRP A 31 -5.47 1.99 -10.30
N ARG A 32 -5.90 1.69 -11.53
CA ARG A 32 -5.01 1.17 -12.58
C ARG A 32 -3.91 2.18 -12.90
N ASP A 33 -4.28 3.46 -13.08
CA ASP A 33 -3.31 4.52 -13.38
C ASP A 33 -2.29 4.69 -12.25
N LEU A 34 -2.70 4.55 -10.98
CA LEU A 34 -1.75 4.50 -9.87
C LEU A 34 -0.82 3.30 -9.99
N CYS A 35 -1.34 2.11 -10.29
CA CYS A 35 -0.51 0.91 -10.43
C CYS A 35 0.56 1.06 -11.53
N GLU A 36 0.27 1.80 -12.61
CA GLU A 36 1.23 2.07 -13.69
C GLU A 36 2.46 2.85 -13.21
N VAL A 37 2.31 3.75 -12.24
CA VAL A 37 3.44 4.57 -11.73
C VAL A 37 4.21 3.92 -10.58
N ILE A 38 3.64 2.89 -9.93
CA ILE A 38 4.26 2.23 -8.77
C ILE A 38 5.65 1.63 -9.07
N PRO A 39 5.88 0.90 -10.19
CA PRO A 39 7.20 0.34 -10.47
C PRO A 39 8.32 1.39 -10.54
N GLU A 40 8.01 2.57 -11.09
CA GLU A 40 8.96 3.68 -11.15
C GLU A 40 9.19 4.27 -9.75
N ALA A 41 8.10 4.58 -9.03
CA ALA A 41 8.14 5.15 -7.69
C ALA A 41 8.87 4.26 -6.67
N LEU A 42 8.91 2.95 -6.91
CA LEU A 42 9.54 1.96 -6.04
C LEU A 42 10.85 1.39 -6.57
N SER A 43 11.42 1.94 -7.64
CA SER A 43 12.58 1.35 -8.33
C SER A 43 13.76 0.97 -7.41
N GLU A 44 14.03 1.75 -6.36
CA GLU A 44 15.08 1.47 -5.36
C GLU A 44 14.69 0.42 -4.30
N PHE A 45 13.39 0.12 -4.15
CA PHE A 45 12.85 -0.81 -3.17
C PHE A 45 12.48 -2.18 -3.75
N LEU A 46 12.19 -2.27 -5.06
CA LEU A 46 11.65 -3.48 -5.69
C LEU A 46 12.50 -4.74 -5.45
N ALA A 47 13.82 -4.61 -5.43
CA ALA A 47 14.75 -5.73 -5.22
C ALA A 47 15.04 -6.05 -3.75
N GLN A 48 14.56 -5.23 -2.81
CA GLN A 48 14.80 -5.44 -1.39
C GLN A 48 14.00 -6.64 -0.88
N THR A 49 14.60 -7.43 0.00
CA THR A 49 13.89 -8.48 0.74
C THR A 49 12.80 -7.84 1.59
N VAL A 50 11.66 -8.51 1.66
CA VAL A 50 10.51 -8.09 2.46
C VAL A 50 10.86 -8.14 3.95
N SER A 51 10.68 -7.00 4.59
CA SER A 51 10.68 -6.79 6.03
C SER A 51 9.68 -5.69 6.37
N VAL A 52 9.40 -5.48 7.65
CA VAL A 52 8.56 -4.35 8.11
C VAL A 52 9.14 -3.03 7.61
N THR A 53 10.45 -2.85 7.69
CA THR A 53 11.14 -1.65 7.18
C THR A 53 10.94 -1.46 5.68
N SER A 54 11.15 -2.50 4.85
CA SER A 54 11.01 -2.35 3.40
C SER A 54 9.55 -2.16 2.97
N VAL A 55 8.59 -2.76 3.70
CA VAL A 55 7.15 -2.51 3.52
C VAL A 55 6.80 -1.05 3.84
N PHE A 56 7.28 -0.50 4.96
CA PHE A 56 7.01 0.90 5.31
C PHE A 56 7.70 1.89 4.36
N ASN A 57 8.93 1.60 3.91
CA ASN A 57 9.60 2.40 2.89
C ASN A 57 8.82 2.43 1.57
N ALA A 58 8.35 1.26 1.11
CA ALA A 58 7.54 1.17 -0.10
C ALA A 58 6.20 1.91 0.06
N LYS A 59 5.52 1.74 1.21
CA LYS A 59 4.31 2.51 1.56
C LYS A 59 4.58 4.02 1.48
N LEU A 60 5.63 4.51 2.14
CA LEU A 60 5.97 5.93 2.16
C LEU A 60 6.23 6.49 0.75
N ALA A 61 6.96 5.76 -0.09
CA ALA A 61 7.24 6.17 -1.46
C ALA A 61 5.96 6.28 -2.31
N ILE A 62 5.04 5.32 -2.17
CA ILE A 62 3.71 5.40 -2.83
C ILE A 62 2.92 6.59 -2.29
N LEU A 63 2.86 6.78 -0.97
CA LEU A 63 2.09 7.88 -0.37
C LEU A 63 2.63 9.24 -0.83
N LYS A 64 3.95 9.41 -0.91
CA LYS A 64 4.57 10.61 -1.49
C LYS A 64 4.14 10.81 -2.94
N LYS A 65 4.20 9.76 -3.77
CA LYS A 65 3.76 9.82 -5.17
C LYS A 65 2.29 10.21 -5.31
N ILE A 66 1.42 9.68 -4.44
CA ILE A 66 0.00 10.06 -4.38
C ILE A 66 -0.16 11.53 -3.98
N SER A 67 0.63 12.01 -3.01
CA SER A 67 0.54 13.38 -2.49
C SER A 67 1.00 14.46 -3.48
N GLU A 68 1.89 14.09 -4.41
CA GLU A 68 2.43 14.99 -5.44
C GLU A 68 1.49 15.12 -6.66
N GLY A 69 0.53 14.22 -6.81
CA GLY A 69 -0.36 14.14 -7.98
C GLY A 69 -1.81 14.53 -7.70
N ASP A 70 -2.68 14.27 -8.68
CA ASP A 70 -4.13 14.50 -8.63
C ASP A 70 -4.92 13.24 -8.24
N TRP A 71 -4.22 12.16 -7.83
CA TRP A 71 -4.87 10.87 -7.57
C TRP A 71 -5.97 10.96 -6.51
N VAL A 72 -5.73 11.73 -5.44
CA VAL A 72 -6.73 11.92 -4.37
C VAL A 72 -7.98 12.62 -4.90
N ASP A 73 -7.81 13.64 -5.74
CA ASP A 73 -8.94 14.37 -6.34
C ASP A 73 -9.75 13.41 -7.23
N ARG A 74 -9.06 12.67 -8.10
CA ARG A 74 -9.67 11.71 -9.04
C ARG A 74 -10.38 10.55 -8.35
N ILE A 75 -9.81 10.00 -7.27
CA ILE A 75 -10.46 8.88 -6.55
C ILE A 75 -11.70 9.38 -5.81
N VAL A 76 -11.65 10.57 -5.20
CA VAL A 76 -12.80 11.18 -4.52
C VAL A 76 -13.94 11.44 -5.52
N ASP A 77 -13.63 11.99 -6.70
CA ASP A 77 -14.60 12.18 -7.77
C ASP A 77 -15.26 10.86 -8.22
N SER A 78 -14.50 9.76 -8.17
CA SER A 78 -15.02 8.43 -8.53
C SER A 78 -15.96 7.81 -7.50
N LEU A 79 -15.94 8.30 -6.25
CA LEU A 79 -16.75 7.76 -5.14
C LEU A 79 -18.20 8.27 -5.13
N LYS A 80 -18.55 9.24 -5.99
CA LYS A 80 -19.92 9.80 -6.22
C LYS A 80 -20.82 9.65 -4.99
N ASN A 81 -20.60 10.49 -3.99
CA ASN A 81 -21.35 10.41 -2.73
C ASN A 81 -22.14 11.71 -2.53
N ASP A 82 -23.47 11.66 -2.70
CA ASP A 82 -24.36 12.82 -2.58
C ASP A 82 -24.47 13.36 -1.12
N LEU A 83 -23.87 12.66 -0.16
CA LEU A 83 -23.97 12.94 1.28
C LEU A 83 -22.81 13.79 1.84
N ILE A 84 -21.68 13.87 1.14
CA ILE A 84 -20.48 14.59 1.61
C ILE A 84 -19.95 15.44 0.44
N ASP A 85 -19.65 16.71 0.71
CA ASP A 85 -19.03 17.59 -0.28
C ASP A 85 -17.68 17.01 -0.71
N ALA A 86 -17.48 16.82 -2.02
CA ALA A 86 -16.26 16.27 -2.59
C ALA A 86 -15.00 17.06 -2.19
N SER A 87 -15.13 18.37 -1.97
CA SER A 87 -14.04 19.23 -1.51
C SER A 87 -13.64 18.94 -0.06
N GLU A 88 -14.62 18.70 0.82
CA GLU A 88 -14.38 18.33 2.22
C GLU A 88 -13.74 16.94 2.29
N LEU A 89 -14.26 15.98 1.51
CA LEU A 89 -13.71 14.62 1.46
C LEU A 89 -12.27 14.63 0.93
N THR A 90 -12.00 15.37 -0.15
CA THR A 90 -10.65 15.56 -0.69
C THR A 90 -9.70 16.15 0.35
N PHE A 91 -10.13 17.18 1.08
CA PHE A 91 -9.33 17.79 2.13
C PHE A 91 -9.02 16.78 3.24
N MET A 92 -10.01 16.00 3.70
CA MET A 92 -9.80 14.95 4.70
C MET A 92 -8.79 13.89 4.25
N PHE A 93 -8.88 13.43 3.01
CA PHE A 93 -7.91 12.46 2.46
C PHE A 93 -6.50 13.05 2.38
N LYS A 94 -6.35 14.29 1.92
CA LYS A 94 -5.05 14.98 1.83
C LYS A 94 -4.45 15.23 3.22
N ASP A 95 -5.24 15.64 4.21
CA ASP A 95 -4.79 15.80 5.60
C ASP A 95 -4.33 14.47 6.21
N MET A 96 -5.13 13.41 6.05
CA MET A 96 -4.79 12.07 6.51
C MET A 96 -3.48 11.57 5.86
N LEU A 97 -3.34 11.74 4.55
CA LEU A 97 -2.14 11.38 3.80
C LEU A 97 -0.90 12.13 4.33
N SER A 98 -1.02 13.43 4.56
CA SER A 98 0.07 14.26 5.10
C SER A 98 0.51 13.78 6.49
N ARG A 99 -0.43 13.42 7.36
CA ARG A 99 -0.11 12.89 8.70
C ARG A 99 0.62 11.56 8.63
N PHE A 100 0.19 10.65 7.75
CA PHE A 100 0.88 9.38 7.55
C PHE A 100 2.29 9.56 7.00
N ILE A 101 2.47 10.44 6.00
CA ILE A 101 3.79 10.75 5.43
C ILE A 101 4.74 11.31 6.50
N ALA A 102 4.22 12.10 7.46
CA ALA A 102 5.01 12.65 8.56
C ALA A 102 5.36 11.60 9.64
N ALA A 103 4.46 10.65 9.93
CA ALA A 103 4.65 9.67 11.00
C ALA A 103 5.50 8.46 10.60
N ILE A 104 5.39 7.97 9.35
CA ILE A 104 6.09 6.76 8.90
C ILE A 104 7.62 6.84 9.05
N PRO A 105 8.31 7.98 8.79
CA PRO A 105 9.75 8.09 9.02
C PRO A 105 10.19 7.77 10.45
N GLU A 106 9.40 8.12 11.46
CA GLU A 106 9.71 7.81 12.86
C GLU A 106 9.65 6.28 13.11
N ILE A 107 8.63 5.62 12.54
CA ILE A 107 8.49 4.16 12.59
C ILE A 107 9.65 3.46 11.89
N ILE A 108 10.04 3.94 10.70
CA ILE A 108 11.17 3.38 9.94
C ILE A 108 12.49 3.54 10.73
N GLY A 109 12.67 4.68 11.41
CA GLY A 109 13.87 4.99 12.19
C GLY A 109 14.11 4.02 13.34
N ASP A 110 13.05 3.44 13.92
CA ASP A 110 13.17 2.45 14.99
C ASP A 110 12.05 1.39 14.95
N VAL A 111 12.04 0.59 13.88
CA VAL A 111 11.07 -0.52 13.71
C VAL A 111 11.11 -1.49 14.89
N SER A 112 12.29 -1.73 15.47
CA SER A 112 12.42 -2.64 16.61
C SER A 112 11.71 -2.10 17.85
N VAL A 113 11.87 -0.82 18.17
CA VAL A 113 11.13 -0.18 19.28
C VAL A 113 9.65 -0.09 18.97
N PHE A 114 9.26 0.23 17.73
CA PHE A 114 7.86 0.22 17.32
C PHE A 114 7.21 -1.14 17.59
N LEU A 115 7.77 -2.24 17.08
CA LEU A 115 7.25 -3.59 17.29
C LEU A 115 7.22 -3.96 18.77
N SER A 116 8.30 -3.66 19.50
CA SER A 116 8.39 -3.91 20.94
C SER A 116 7.35 -3.14 21.75
N SER A 117 7.03 -1.89 21.37
CA SER A 117 6.01 -1.07 22.03
C SER A 117 4.61 -1.66 21.90
N GLN A 118 4.38 -2.45 20.84
CA GLN A 118 3.15 -3.17 20.59
C GLN A 118 3.17 -4.59 21.19
N GLY A 119 4.30 -5.02 21.75
CA GLY A 119 4.45 -6.36 22.31
C GLY A 119 4.43 -7.49 21.27
N ILE A 120 4.79 -7.19 20.02
CA ILE A 120 4.75 -8.14 18.90
C ILE A 120 6.12 -8.21 18.21
N ASP A 121 6.36 -9.30 17.49
CA ASP A 121 7.50 -9.43 16.59
C ASP A 121 7.11 -9.10 15.14
N GLU A 122 8.10 -9.15 14.26
CA GLU A 122 7.93 -8.89 12.84
C GLU A 122 7.00 -9.91 12.17
N GLU A 123 7.11 -11.20 12.52
CA GLU A 123 6.24 -12.24 11.97
C GLU A 123 4.76 -11.96 12.31
N THR A 124 4.50 -11.63 13.57
CA THR A 124 3.16 -11.30 14.07
C THR A 124 2.62 -10.05 13.39
N PHE A 125 3.43 -9.00 13.25
CA PHE A 125 3.02 -7.78 12.55
C PHE A 125 2.70 -8.03 11.07
N LEU A 126 3.56 -8.76 10.36
CA LEU A 126 3.37 -9.04 8.94
C LEU A 126 2.13 -9.91 8.69
N GLY A 127 1.80 -10.84 9.59
CA GLY A 127 0.58 -11.64 9.51
C GLY A 127 -0.69 -10.92 9.99
N HIS A 128 -0.57 -9.83 10.75
CA HIS A 128 -1.72 -9.17 11.37
C HIS A 128 -2.65 -8.52 10.31
N PRO A 129 -4.00 -8.63 10.45
CA PRO A 129 -4.94 -8.02 9.50
C PRO A 129 -4.77 -6.52 9.29
N ASN A 130 -4.42 -5.80 10.36
CA ASN A 130 -4.15 -4.35 10.35
C ASN A 130 -2.65 -4.02 10.26
N GLY A 131 -1.82 -5.01 9.91
CA GLY A 131 -0.38 -4.87 9.74
C GLY A 131 0.00 -5.16 8.30
N GLY A 132 0.87 -6.15 8.09
CA GLY A 132 1.23 -6.59 6.74
C GLY A 132 0.13 -7.40 6.03
N ARG A 133 -0.79 -8.01 6.78
CA ARG A 133 -1.90 -8.86 6.30
C ARG A 133 -1.45 -10.04 5.43
N PHE A 134 -0.22 -10.54 5.56
CA PHE A 134 0.30 -11.59 4.69
C PHE A 134 -0.56 -12.85 4.77
N THR A 135 -0.96 -13.37 3.61
CA THR A 135 -1.60 -14.69 3.53
C THR A 135 -0.61 -15.79 3.94
N GLU A 136 -1.10 -16.99 4.24
CA GLU A 136 -0.23 -18.14 4.58
C GLU A 136 0.81 -18.43 3.49
N ALA A 137 0.43 -18.31 2.21
CA ALA A 137 1.33 -18.48 1.08
C ALA A 137 2.43 -17.40 1.07
N THR A 138 2.06 -16.14 1.30
CA THR A 138 2.99 -15.00 1.41
C THR A 138 3.92 -15.15 2.62
N MET A 139 3.40 -15.56 3.77
CA MET A 139 4.20 -15.84 4.97
C MET A 139 5.21 -16.97 4.74
N THR A 140 4.80 -18.04 4.05
CA THR A 140 5.71 -19.14 3.72
C THR A 140 6.86 -18.67 2.84
N ARG A 141 6.57 -17.85 1.83
CA ARG A 141 7.59 -17.22 0.96
C ARG A 141 8.50 -16.29 1.76
N TRP A 142 7.94 -15.44 2.60
CA TRP A 142 8.71 -14.53 3.45
C TRP A 142 9.70 -15.28 4.36
N LYS A 143 9.27 -16.37 5.02
CA LYS A 143 10.13 -17.21 5.88
C LYS A 143 11.29 -17.87 5.14
N GLN A 144 11.23 -18.00 3.82
CA GLN A 144 12.35 -18.50 3.00
C GLN A 144 13.47 -17.45 2.81
N GLY A 145 13.22 -16.17 3.17
CA GLY A 145 14.22 -15.12 3.26
C GLY A 145 14.64 -14.45 1.94
N ASN A 146 14.08 -14.88 0.81
CA ASN A 146 14.38 -14.33 -0.51
C ASN A 146 13.18 -13.64 -1.19
N PHE A 147 12.07 -13.49 -0.47
CA PHE A 147 10.88 -12.86 -0.99
C PHE A 147 11.06 -11.35 -1.07
N THR A 148 10.94 -10.78 -2.26
CA THR A 148 11.23 -9.34 -2.51
C THR A 148 9.97 -8.48 -2.55
N VAL A 149 10.13 -7.16 -2.40
CA VAL A 149 9.03 -6.19 -2.53
C VAL A 149 8.32 -6.32 -3.89
N ALA A 150 9.07 -6.54 -4.98
CA ALA A 150 8.47 -6.75 -6.30
C ALA A 150 7.59 -8.00 -6.36
N GLU A 151 8.02 -9.09 -5.73
CA GLU A 151 7.23 -10.32 -5.65
C GLU A 151 5.99 -10.12 -4.76
N LEU A 152 6.12 -9.40 -3.65
CA LEU A 152 4.98 -9.04 -2.79
C LEU A 152 3.93 -8.22 -3.56
N LEU A 153 4.34 -7.22 -4.34
CA LEU A 153 3.42 -6.45 -5.18
C LEU A 153 2.76 -7.29 -6.29
N ALA A 154 3.46 -8.30 -6.82
CA ALA A 154 2.91 -9.18 -7.84
C ALA A 154 1.89 -10.21 -7.30
N THR A 155 1.99 -10.58 -6.02
CA THR A 155 1.14 -11.61 -5.41
C THR A 155 0.10 -11.06 -4.45
N GLN A 156 0.45 -10.03 -3.69
CA GLN A 156 -0.38 -9.45 -2.62
C GLN A 156 -0.12 -7.94 -2.44
N PRO A 157 -0.43 -7.12 -3.47
CA PRO A 157 -0.15 -5.68 -3.43
C PRO A 157 -0.88 -4.93 -2.32
N GLY A 158 -2.04 -5.43 -1.86
CA GLY A 158 -2.80 -4.82 -0.76
C GLY A 158 -1.98 -4.63 0.52
N SER A 159 -0.97 -5.47 0.78
CA SER A 159 -0.06 -5.33 1.92
C SER A 159 0.75 -4.03 1.93
N ILE A 160 1.00 -3.45 0.76
CA ILE A 160 1.71 -2.18 0.61
C ILE A 160 0.70 -1.08 0.28
N ILE A 161 -0.10 -1.27 -0.76
CA ILE A 161 -0.88 -0.19 -1.36
C ILE A 161 -2.12 0.16 -0.53
N MET A 162 -2.75 -0.82 0.11
CA MET A 162 -3.92 -0.59 0.95
C MET A 162 -3.50 -0.38 2.41
N ASN A 163 -4.23 0.49 3.11
CA ASN A 163 -4.15 0.55 4.56
C ASN A 163 -4.92 -0.65 5.13
N GLY A 164 -4.21 -1.50 5.86
CA GLY A 164 -4.81 -2.41 6.84
C GLY A 164 -5.09 -1.67 8.13
#